data_AF-A0A062TTJ0-F1
#
_entry.id   AF-A0A062TTJ0-F1
#
_cell.length_a   1.000
_cell.length_b   1.000
_cell.length_c   1.000
_cell.angle_alpha   90.00
_cell.angle_beta   90.00
_cell.angle_gamma   90.00
#
_symmetry.space_group_name_H-M   'P 1'
#
loop_
_entity.id
_entity.type
_entity.pdbx_description
1 polymer ?
#
loop_
_entity_poly.entity_id
_entity_poly.type
_entity_poly.pdbx_seq_one_letter_code
_entity_poly.pdbx_strand_id
1 'polypeptide(L)'
;RDYEVIYPEEYGETPPEHRVLVEEARVRWRQSRTAYRESLLVTAEVVSSARADSESLDRLIGDSQSAVGNLQVLQAGNQIEALQTEQLMQMEAMMASHYRAEALERARQLAEAERGRARTRAFLGSPD
;
A
#
# COMPACT_ATOMS: atom_id res chain seq x y z
N ARG A 1 -7.90 -9.01 -16.23
CA ARG A 1 -9.08 -9.91 -16.29
C ARG A 1 -9.74 -10.06 -14.92
N ASP A 2 -9.02 -10.41 -13.84
CA ASP A 2 -9.64 -10.50 -12.48
C ASP A 2 -10.05 -9.14 -11.89
N TYR A 3 -9.36 -8.05 -12.24
CA TYR A 3 -9.70 -6.71 -11.75
C TYR A 3 -11.07 -6.24 -12.24
N GLU A 4 -11.35 -6.36 -13.53
CA GLU A 4 -12.63 -5.94 -14.14
C GLU A 4 -13.82 -6.74 -13.60
N VAL A 5 -13.60 -8.01 -13.24
CA VAL A 5 -14.63 -8.86 -12.61
C VAL A 5 -14.97 -8.35 -11.20
N ILE A 6 -13.95 -7.90 -10.45
CA ILE A 6 -14.14 -7.42 -9.07
C ILE A 6 -14.54 -5.93 -9.05
N TYR A 7 -14.17 -5.14 -10.05
CA TYR A 7 -14.44 -3.71 -10.21
C TYR A 7 -15.10 -3.43 -11.56
N PRO A 8 -16.37 -3.84 -11.76
CA PRO A 8 -17.08 -3.57 -13.01
C PRO A 8 -17.36 -2.08 -13.16
N GLU A 9 -17.18 -1.54 -14.37
CA GLU A 9 -17.57 -0.16 -14.72
C GLU A 9 -19.10 0.01 -14.67
N GLU A 10 -19.84 -1.03 -15.03
CA GLU A 10 -21.30 -1.07 -14.96
C GLU A 10 -21.82 -2.49 -14.71
N TYR A 11 -23.01 -2.59 -14.12
CA TYR A 11 -23.69 -3.87 -13.89
C TYR A 11 -24.69 -4.25 -15.00
N GLY A 12 -24.68 -3.51 -16.13
CA GLY A 12 -25.61 -3.71 -17.24
C GLY A 12 -27.07 -3.35 -16.92
N GLU A 13 -27.99 -3.69 -17.84
CA GLU A 13 -29.45 -3.47 -17.69
C GLU A 13 -30.10 -4.47 -16.72
N THR A 14 -29.59 -5.71 -16.68
CA THR A 14 -30.01 -6.74 -15.73
C THR A 14 -28.85 -7.01 -14.76
N PRO A 15 -28.86 -6.39 -13.57
CA PRO A 15 -27.81 -6.62 -12.58
C PRO A 15 -27.76 -8.09 -12.13
N PRO A 16 -26.58 -8.59 -11.70
CA PRO A 16 -26.46 -9.88 -11.03
C PRO A 16 -27.38 -9.99 -9.81
N GLU A 17 -27.70 -11.22 -9.40
CA GLU A 17 -28.48 -11.47 -8.18
C GLU A 17 -27.88 -10.72 -6.97
N HIS A 18 -28.74 -10.27 -6.06
CA HIS A 18 -28.31 -9.52 -4.86
C HIS A 18 -27.21 -10.23 -4.06
N ARG A 19 -27.29 -11.56 -3.96
CA ARG A 19 -26.28 -12.41 -3.31
C ARG A 19 -24.90 -12.25 -3.95
N VAL A 20 -24.82 -12.27 -5.27
CA VAL A 20 -23.56 -12.13 -6.03
C VAL A 20 -22.95 -10.77 -5.76
N LEU A 21 -23.75 -9.71 -5.85
CA LEU A 21 -23.31 -8.35 -5.53
C LEU A 21 -22.72 -8.27 -4.12
N VAL A 22 -23.42 -8.82 -3.10
CA VAL A 22 -22.96 -8.83 -1.70
C VAL A 22 -21.60 -9.53 -1.56
N GLU A 23 -21.40 -10.68 -2.21
CA GLU A 23 -20.12 -11.39 -2.14
C GLU A 23 -18.98 -10.60 -2.78
N GLU A 24 -19.20 -10.00 -3.95
CA GLU A 24 -18.20 -9.14 -4.61
C GLU A 24 -17.83 -7.92 -3.75
N ALA A 25 -18.81 -7.28 -3.11
CA ALA A 25 -18.56 -6.18 -2.18
C ALA A 25 -17.71 -6.61 -0.98
N ARG A 26 -17.96 -7.82 -0.43
CA ARG A 26 -17.12 -8.40 0.64
C ARG A 26 -15.69 -8.66 0.16
N VAL A 27 -15.50 -9.10 -1.08
CA VAL A 27 -14.18 -9.29 -1.69
C VAL A 27 -13.44 -7.95 -1.79
N ARG A 28 -14.06 -6.92 -2.38
CA ARG A 28 -13.47 -5.57 -2.48
C ARG A 28 -13.12 -4.97 -1.12
N TRP A 29 -14.00 -5.12 -0.14
CA TRP A 29 -13.74 -4.67 1.23
C TRP A 29 -12.54 -5.39 1.85
N ARG A 30 -12.45 -6.71 1.70
CA ARG A 30 -11.28 -7.47 2.17
C ARG A 30 -9.99 -7.02 1.49
N GLN A 31 -10.02 -6.76 0.19
CA GLN A 31 -8.85 -6.28 -0.57
C GLN A 31 -8.36 -4.91 -0.06
N SER A 32 -9.27 -3.93 0.06
CA SER A 32 -8.93 -2.59 0.61
C SER A 32 -8.37 -2.72 2.05
N ARG A 33 -9.04 -3.48 2.92
CA ARG A 33 -8.59 -3.71 4.30
C ARG A 33 -7.22 -4.37 4.38
N THR A 34 -6.96 -5.38 3.55
CA THR A 34 -5.67 -6.08 3.53
C THR A 34 -4.56 -5.14 3.06
N ALA A 35 -4.77 -4.39 1.98
CA ALA A 35 -3.79 -3.42 1.49
C ALA A 35 -3.50 -2.31 2.51
N TYR A 36 -4.53 -1.82 3.20
CA TYR A 36 -4.32 -0.86 4.29
C TYR A 36 -3.50 -1.45 5.45
N ARG A 37 -3.78 -2.70 5.85
CA ARG A 37 -2.97 -3.41 6.86
C ARG A 37 -1.53 -3.59 6.39
N GLU A 38 -1.31 -3.98 5.14
CA GLU A 38 0.04 -4.12 4.57
C GLU A 38 0.81 -2.79 4.62
N SER A 39 0.16 -1.68 4.25
CA SER A 39 0.76 -0.35 4.36
C SER A 39 1.17 -0.02 5.80
N LEU A 40 0.31 -0.30 6.78
CA LEU A 40 0.65 -0.08 8.19
C LEU A 40 1.81 -0.95 8.68
N LEU A 41 1.90 -2.20 8.22
CA LEU A 41 3.01 -3.10 8.55
C LEU A 41 4.33 -2.59 7.96
N VAL A 42 4.32 -2.15 6.70
CA VAL A 42 5.51 -1.55 6.07
C VAL A 42 5.93 -0.29 6.83
N THR A 43 5.00 0.59 7.19
CA THR A 43 5.32 1.78 8.00
C THR A 43 5.92 1.40 9.36
N ALA A 44 5.37 0.40 10.04
CA ALA A 44 5.89 -0.06 11.33
C ALA A 44 7.32 -0.61 11.21
N GLU A 45 7.59 -1.38 10.16
CA GLU A 45 8.92 -1.91 9.87
C GLU A 45 9.93 -0.78 9.63
N VAL A 46 9.61 0.17 8.74
CA VAL A 46 10.51 1.31 8.44
C VAL A 46 10.79 2.15 9.69
N VAL A 47 9.79 2.38 10.55
CA VAL A 47 9.99 3.10 11.83
C VAL A 47 10.91 2.32 12.77
N SER A 48 10.81 0.99 12.79
CA SER A 48 11.71 0.14 13.58
C SER A 48 13.14 0.20 13.03
N SER A 49 13.32 0.02 11.72
CA SER A 49 14.62 0.06 11.06
C SER A 49 15.31 1.41 11.20
N ALA A 50 14.58 2.52 11.03
CA ALA A 50 15.14 3.86 11.17
C ALA A 50 15.80 4.13 12.54
N ARG A 51 15.31 3.50 13.62
CA ARG A 51 15.95 3.60 14.95
C ARG A 51 17.29 2.86 14.98
N ALA A 52 17.34 1.65 14.43
CA ALA A 52 18.58 0.86 14.34
C ALA A 52 19.61 1.49 13.39
N ASP A 53 19.13 2.11 12.31
CA ASP A 53 19.95 2.84 11.34
C ASP A 53 20.60 4.06 11.98
N SER A 54 19.87 4.81 12.81
CA SER A 54 20.42 5.97 13.54
C SER A 54 21.59 5.57 14.46
N GLU A 55 21.43 4.50 15.24
CA GLU A 55 22.51 4.00 16.11
C GLU A 55 23.72 3.51 15.30
N SER A 56 23.47 2.95 14.11
CA SER A 56 24.53 2.52 13.21
C SER A 56 25.27 3.69 12.59
N LEU A 57 24.53 4.71 12.14
CA LEU A 57 25.10 5.93 11.57
C LEU A 57 25.99 6.66 12.58
N ASP A 58 25.55 6.79 13.85
CA ASP A 58 26.34 7.43 14.90
C ASP A 58 27.69 6.71 15.14
N ARG A 59 27.68 5.37 15.12
CA ARG A 59 28.91 4.56 15.20
C ARG A 59 29.82 4.79 14.01
N LEU A 60 29.29 4.76 12.79
CA LEU A 60 30.07 4.97 11.56
C LEU A 60 30.70 6.36 11.51
N ILE A 61 29.98 7.37 11.97
CA ILE A 61 30.50 8.73 12.09
C ILE A 61 31.64 8.78 13.12
N GLY A 62 31.47 8.15 14.29
CA GLY A 62 32.52 8.05 15.30
C GLY A 62 33.78 7.33 14.81
N ASP A 63 33.61 6.22 14.09
CA ASP A 63 34.70 5.47 13.45
C ASP A 63 35.41 6.31 12.40
N SER A 64 34.65 7.06 11.58
CA SER A 64 35.22 7.98 10.59
C SER A 64 36.00 9.14 11.24
N GLN A 65 35.56 9.65 12.39
CA GLN A 65 36.23 10.76 13.08
C GLN A 65 37.48 10.32 13.85
N SER A 66 37.48 9.09 14.37
CA SER A 66 38.62 8.50 15.08
C SER A 66 39.62 7.80 14.16
N ALA A 67 39.30 7.69 12.86
CA ALA A 67 40.14 7.08 11.85
C ALA A 67 41.52 7.77 11.73
N VAL A 68 42.57 7.01 11.99
CA VAL A 68 43.97 7.46 11.83
C VAL A 68 44.43 7.40 10.36
N GLY A 69 43.68 6.72 9.48
CA GLY A 69 44.04 6.51 8.08
C GLY A 69 42.90 6.75 7.09
N ASN A 70 43.28 7.11 5.85
CA ASN A 70 42.33 7.44 4.77
C ASN A 70 41.43 6.26 4.36
N LEU A 71 41.90 5.02 4.48
CA LEU A 71 41.10 3.83 4.13
C LEU A 71 39.92 3.63 5.08
N GLN A 72 40.10 3.88 6.38
CA GLN A 72 39.03 3.75 7.37
C GLN A 72 37.93 4.80 7.14
N VAL A 73 38.33 6.04 6.84
CA VAL A 73 37.39 7.11 6.47
C VAL A 73 36.59 6.72 5.21
N LEU A 74 37.26 6.22 4.17
CA LEU A 74 36.59 5.78 2.94
C LEU A 74 35.63 4.61 3.18
N GLN A 75 36.01 3.64 4.02
CA GLN A 75 35.16 2.51 4.35
C GLN A 75 33.91 2.94 5.12
N ALA A 76 34.05 3.83 6.12
CA ALA A 76 32.91 4.39 6.83
C ALA A 76 31.99 5.16 5.88
N GLY A 77 32.54 5.93 4.94
CA GLY A 77 31.79 6.60 3.88
C GLY A 77 30.96 5.64 3.03
N ASN A 78 31.57 4.55 2.53
CA ASN A 78 30.86 3.53 1.74
C ASN A 78 29.73 2.86 2.53
N GLN A 79 29.89 2.67 3.85
CA GLN A 79 28.85 2.09 4.71
C GLN A 79 27.69 3.06 4.94
N ILE A 80 27.97 4.36 5.07
CA ILE A 80 26.95 5.40 5.15
C ILE A 80 26.17 5.50 3.82
N GLU A 81 26.86 5.41 2.68
CA GLU A 81 26.20 5.41 1.36
C GLU A 81 25.30 4.17 1.16
N ALA A 82 25.75 3.00 1.62
CA ALA A 82 24.91 1.79 1.62
C ALA A 82 23.66 1.98 2.49
N LEU A 83 23.81 2.55 3.71
CA LEU A 83 22.69 2.85 4.60
C LEU A 83 21.71 3.85 3.96
N GLN A 84 22.21 4.88 3.31
CA GLN A 84 21.39 5.86 2.60
C GLN A 84 20.58 5.19 1.46
N THR A 85 21.22 4.30 0.71
CA THR A 85 20.56 3.53 -0.36
C THR A 85 19.46 2.65 0.20
N GLU A 86 19.69 2.01 1.35
CA GLU A 86 18.68 1.22 2.06
C GLU A 86 17.47 2.07 2.49
N GLN A 87 17.72 3.25 3.08
CA GLN A 87 16.65 4.17 3.48
C GLN A 87 15.81 4.65 2.29
N LEU A 88 16.44 4.88 1.12
CA LEU A 88 15.72 5.22 -0.11
C LEU A 88 14.80 4.07 -0.55
N MET A 89 15.29 2.83 -0.57
CA MET A 89 14.48 1.66 -0.91
C MET A 89 13.31 1.45 0.07
N GLN A 90 13.55 1.67 1.37
CA GLN A 90 12.50 1.60 2.40
C GLN A 90 11.41 2.67 2.19
N MET A 91 11.78 3.91 1.84
CA MET A 91 10.84 4.96 1.51
C MET A 91 10.04 4.64 0.24
N GLU A 92 10.69 4.12 -0.80
CA GLU A 92 10.02 3.69 -2.04
C GLU A 92 8.98 2.58 -1.76
N ALA A 93 9.35 1.58 -0.95
CA ALA A 93 8.44 0.50 -0.55
C ALA A 93 7.24 1.04 0.26
N MET A 94 7.49 1.97 1.17
CA MET A 94 6.42 2.63 1.94
C MET A 94 5.46 3.38 1.01
N MET A 95 5.98 4.21 0.11
CA MET A 95 5.17 4.95 -0.87
C MET A 95 4.35 4.02 -1.75
N ALA A 96 4.97 2.96 -2.29
CA ALA A 96 4.28 1.98 -3.13
C ALA A 96 3.14 1.28 -2.37
N SER A 97 3.38 0.88 -1.11
CA SER A 97 2.35 0.26 -0.26
C SER A 97 1.19 1.21 0.03
N HIS A 98 1.50 2.50 0.29
CA HIS A 98 0.53 3.53 0.56
C HIS A 98 -0.35 3.81 -0.67
N TYR A 99 0.25 4.04 -1.84
CA TYR A 99 -0.48 4.26 -3.08
C TYR A 99 -1.35 3.06 -3.47
N ARG A 100 -0.89 1.83 -3.24
CA ARG A 100 -1.69 0.62 -3.44
C ARG A 100 -2.93 0.62 -2.55
N ALA A 101 -2.78 0.95 -1.26
CA ALA A 101 -3.90 1.02 -0.32
C ALA A 101 -4.92 2.09 -0.74
N GLU A 102 -4.45 3.30 -1.11
CA GLU A 102 -5.31 4.38 -1.59
C GLU A 102 -6.06 4.00 -2.89
N ALA A 103 -5.36 3.40 -3.86
CA ALA A 103 -5.95 3.00 -5.13
C ALA A 103 -7.07 1.97 -4.93
N LEU A 104 -6.85 0.95 -4.09
CA LEU A 104 -7.86 -0.08 -3.80
C LEU A 104 -9.07 0.48 -3.05
N GLU A 105 -8.84 1.45 -2.16
CA GLU A 105 -9.93 2.13 -1.45
C GLU A 105 -10.75 3.02 -2.40
N ARG A 106 -10.11 3.78 -3.29
CA ARG A 106 -10.82 4.56 -4.33
C ARG A 106 -11.60 3.65 -5.26
N ALA A 107 -11.00 2.56 -5.72
CA ALA A 107 -11.68 1.58 -6.57
C ALA A 107 -12.91 0.98 -5.86
N ARG A 108 -12.80 0.70 -4.56
CA ARG A 108 -13.93 0.22 -3.74
C ARG A 108 -15.06 1.26 -3.70
N GLN A 109 -14.75 2.52 -3.45
CA GLN A 109 -15.75 3.60 -3.40
C GLN A 109 -16.50 3.76 -4.72
N LEU A 110 -15.79 3.71 -5.86
CA LEU A 110 -16.40 3.74 -7.19
C LEU A 110 -17.36 2.56 -7.41
N ALA A 111 -16.91 1.33 -7.09
CA ALA A 111 -17.73 0.14 -7.25
C ALA A 111 -18.98 0.13 -6.35
N GLU A 112 -18.90 0.70 -5.14
CA GLU A 112 -20.07 0.85 -4.25
C GLU A 112 -21.07 1.89 -4.78
N ALA A 113 -20.59 2.97 -5.43
CA ALA A 113 -21.47 3.92 -6.11
C ALA A 113 -22.25 3.24 -7.25
N GLU A 114 -21.58 2.46 -8.09
CA GLU A 114 -22.24 1.71 -9.18
C GLU A 114 -23.23 0.66 -8.66
N ARG A 115 -22.85 -0.06 -7.60
CA ARG A 115 -23.75 -1.01 -6.93
C ARG A 115 -25.00 -0.29 -6.40
N GLY A 116 -24.84 0.90 -5.83
CA GLY A 116 -25.95 1.74 -5.39
C GLY A 116 -26.91 2.06 -6.53
N ARG A 117 -26.38 2.49 -7.70
CA ARG A 117 -27.19 2.74 -8.89
C ARG A 117 -27.92 1.48 -9.38
N ALA A 118 -27.24 0.34 -9.42
CA ALA A 118 -27.84 -0.94 -9.83
C ALA A 118 -28.99 -1.36 -8.90
N ARG A 119 -28.81 -1.22 -7.58
CA ARG A 119 -29.87 -1.51 -6.59
C ARG A 119 -31.08 -0.59 -6.74
N THR A 120 -30.85 0.71 -6.94
CA THR A 120 -31.93 1.67 -7.15
C THR A 120 -32.70 1.38 -8.44
N ARG A 121 -32.02 1.04 -9.54
CA ARG A 121 -32.67 0.63 -10.80
C ARG A 121 -33.52 -0.63 -10.62
N ALA A 122 -33.01 -1.65 -9.93
CA ALA A 122 -33.78 -2.87 -9.66
C ALA A 122 -35.02 -2.60 -8.78
N PHE A 123 -34.90 -1.71 -7.80
CA PHE A 123 -36.01 -1.32 -6.94
C PHE A 123 -37.10 -0.53 -7.68
N LEU A 124 -36.71 0.45 -8.52
CA LEU A 124 -37.64 1.29 -9.28
C LEU A 124 -38.22 0.59 -10.53
N GLY A 125 -37.49 -0.36 -11.09
CA GLY A 125 -37.84 -1.08 -12.31
C GLY A 125 -38.60 -2.39 -12.08
N SER A 126 -38.94 -2.75 -10.84
CA SER A 126 -39.86 -3.85 -10.55
C SER A 126 -41.30 -3.30 -10.54
N PRO A 127 -42.13 -3.55 -11.57
CA PRO A 127 -43.57 -3.31 -11.47
C PRO A 127 -44.19 -4.44 -10.63
N ASP A 128 -45.16 -4.10 -9.78
CA ASP A 128 -46.09 -5.08 -9.18
C ASP A 128 -46.89 -5.83 -10.27
#